data_AF-A0A1G8RWL5-F1
#
_entry.id   AF-A0A1G8RWL5-F1
#
_cell.length_a   1.000
_cell.length_b   1.000
_cell.length_c   1.000
_cell.angle_alpha   90.00
_cell.angle_beta   90.00
_cell.angle_gamma   90.00
#
_symmetry.space_group_name_H-M   'P 1'
#
loop_
_entity.id
_entity.type
_entity.pdbx_description
1 polymer ?
#
loop_
_entity_poly.entity_id
_entity_poly.type
_entity_poly.pdbx_seq_one_letter_code
_entity_poly.pdbx_strand_id
1 'polypeptide(L)'
;MSDALVLAVVGLVVLVPSTAIFGGRTELLAQYPDGTAPPRVQYGAGGVLVGYSLVTIGTAFALGYIDEAGLLWAGWTVLTVVVAAGVAGFSAAIDASQQS
;
A
#
# COMPACT_ATOMS: atom_id res chain seq x y z
N MET A 1 -10.04 16.07 -14.06
CA MET A 1 -8.82 16.77 -13.56
C MET A 1 -8.69 16.73 -12.03
N SER A 2 -9.72 17.06 -11.26
CA SER A 2 -9.72 16.91 -9.79
C SER A 2 -9.31 15.51 -9.33
N ASP A 3 -9.86 14.49 -9.97
CA ASP A 3 -9.72 13.09 -9.55
C ASP A 3 -8.29 12.56 -9.72
N ALA A 4 -7.66 12.92 -10.83
CA ALA A 4 -6.24 12.64 -11.07
C ALA A 4 -5.36 13.27 -9.98
N LEU A 5 -5.66 14.52 -9.61
CA LEU A 5 -4.91 15.20 -8.55
C LEU A 5 -5.11 14.53 -7.19
N VAL A 6 -6.34 14.11 -6.87
CA VAL A 6 -6.64 13.34 -5.65
C VAL A 6 -5.82 12.05 -5.61
N LEU A 7 -5.86 11.22 -6.67
CA LEU A 7 -5.09 9.98 -6.70
C LEU A 7 -3.58 10.23 -6.63
N ALA A 8 -3.05 11.26 -7.29
CA ALA A 8 -1.64 11.59 -7.22
C ALA A 8 -1.22 11.95 -5.79
N VAL A 9 -2.01 12.79 -5.10
CA VAL A 9 -1.76 13.17 -3.71
C VAL A 9 -1.85 11.96 -2.80
N VAL A 10 -2.89 11.13 -2.93
CA VAL A 10 -3.05 9.91 -2.13
C VAL A 10 -1.85 8.97 -2.33
N GLY A 11 -1.45 8.73 -3.57
CA GLY A 11 -0.30 7.89 -3.89
C GLY A 11 1.01 8.41 -3.27
N LEU A 12 1.26 9.72 -3.32
CA LEU A 12 2.44 10.34 -2.69
C LEU A 12 2.40 10.26 -1.17
N VAL A 13 1.23 10.50 -0.56
CA VAL A 13 1.04 10.43 0.90
C VAL A 13 1.28 9.02 1.42
N VAL A 14 0.84 7.99 0.69
CA VAL A 14 1.06 6.59 1.07
C VAL A 14 2.51 6.15 0.78
N LEU A 15 3.17 6.70 -0.25
CA LEU A 15 4.53 6.30 -0.62
C LEU A 15 5.57 6.56 0.48
N VAL A 16 5.47 7.69 1.19
CA VAL A 16 6.43 8.07 2.24
C VAL A 16 6.48 7.05 3.39
N PRO A 17 5.37 6.72 4.08
CA PRO A 17 5.39 5.68 5.11
C PRO A 17 5.71 4.30 4.54
N SER A 18 5.30 4.00 3.30
CA SER A 18 5.59 2.71 2.65
C SER A 18 7.10 2.47 2.48
N THR A 19 7.82 3.48 1.99
CA THR A 19 9.28 3.42 1.83
C THR A 19 10.00 3.37 3.19
N ALA A 20 9.48 4.08 4.20
CA ALA A 20 9.99 3.98 5.56
C ALA A 20 9.83 2.57 6.15
N ILE A 21 8.66 1.94 5.98
CA ILE A 21 8.41 0.55 6.39
C ILE A 21 9.37 -0.39 5.66
N PHE A 22 9.50 -0.24 4.34
CA PHE A 22 10.45 -1.05 3.56
C PHE A 22 11.91 -0.88 4.04
N GLY A 23 12.26 0.32 4.51
CA GLY A 23 13.56 0.64 5.10
C GLY A 23 13.75 0.20 6.56
N GLY A 24 12.76 -0.42 7.20
CA GLY A 24 12.88 -0.97 8.55
C GLY A 24 12.01 -0.32 9.61
N ARG A 25 11.30 0.77 9.28
CA ARG A 25 10.41 1.47 10.22
C ARG A 25 9.07 0.78 10.36
N THR A 26 9.08 -0.43 10.89
CA THR A 26 7.88 -1.27 10.99
C THR A 26 6.92 -0.83 12.10
N GLU A 27 7.33 0.13 12.96
CA GLU A 27 6.46 0.81 13.93
C GLU A 27 5.29 1.57 13.30
N LEU A 28 5.37 1.82 11.98
CA LEU A 28 4.30 2.43 11.20
C LEU A 28 3.20 1.44 10.80
N LEU A 29 3.44 0.13 10.97
CA LEU A 29 2.41 -0.90 10.80
C LEU A 29 1.63 -1.03 12.11
N ALA A 30 0.30 -0.97 12.02
CA ALA A 30 -0.59 -1.10 13.17
C ALA A 30 -0.38 -2.42 13.95
N GLN A 31 0.11 -3.47 13.28
CA GLN A 31 0.38 -4.78 13.87
C GLN A 31 1.69 -4.80 14.70
N TYR A 32 2.62 -3.89 14.44
CA TYR A 32 3.96 -3.89 15.06
C TYR A 32 4.28 -2.53 15.68
N PRO A 33 3.52 -2.04 16.68
CA PRO A 33 3.73 -0.71 17.26
C PRO A 33 5.12 -0.52 17.87
N ASP A 34 5.76 -1.61 18.32
CA ASP A 34 7.11 -1.59 18.91
C ASP A 34 8.23 -1.71 17.86
N GLY A 35 7.90 -1.80 16.56
CA GLY A 35 8.88 -1.92 15.48
C GLY A 35 9.62 -3.27 15.42
N THR A 36 9.11 -4.28 16.10
CA THR A 36 9.73 -5.62 16.24
C THR A 36 9.36 -6.58 15.11
N ALA A 37 8.87 -6.08 13.98
CA ALA A 37 8.44 -6.94 12.88
C ALA A 37 9.62 -7.72 12.29
N PRO A 38 9.42 -9.00 11.93
CA PRO A 38 10.44 -9.77 11.22
C PRO A 38 10.83 -9.11 9.89
N PRO A 39 12.08 -9.29 9.41
CA PRO A 39 12.52 -8.72 8.13
C PRO A 39 11.63 -9.11 6.94
N ARG A 40 11.01 -10.29 6.97
CA ARG A 40 10.06 -10.74 5.94
C ARG A 40 8.82 -9.84 5.86
N VAL A 41 8.31 -9.37 7.01
CA VAL A 41 7.18 -8.42 7.08
C VAL A 41 7.61 -7.07 6.55
N GLN A 42 8.78 -6.59 6.96
CA GLN A 42 9.36 -5.33 6.48
C GLN A 42 9.42 -5.27 4.94
N TYR A 43 10.07 -6.25 4.32
CA TYR A 43 10.23 -6.28 2.87
C TYR A 43 8.92 -6.63 2.14
N GLY A 44 8.11 -7.53 2.70
CA GLY A 44 6.85 -7.96 2.10
C GLY A 44 5.79 -6.85 2.15
N ALA A 45 5.39 -6.43 3.36
CA ALA A 45 4.37 -5.40 3.53
C ALA A 45 4.85 -4.05 2.99
N GLY A 46 6.08 -3.64 3.31
CA GLY A 46 6.66 -2.40 2.78
C GLY A 46 6.75 -2.40 1.26
N GLY A 47 7.17 -3.51 0.65
CA GLY A 47 7.29 -3.63 -0.81
C GLY A 47 5.94 -3.58 -1.51
N VAL A 48 4.93 -4.29 -0.98
CA VAL A 48 3.55 -4.25 -1.49
C VAL A 48 2.97 -2.84 -1.40
N LEU A 49 3.17 -2.14 -0.29
CA LEU A 49 2.67 -0.77 -0.11
C LEU A 49 3.38 0.24 -1.02
N VAL A 50 4.69 0.09 -1.25
CA VAL A 50 5.43 0.88 -2.26
C VAL A 50 4.86 0.62 -3.65
N GLY A 51 4.67 -0.65 -4.02
CA GLY A 51 4.07 -1.02 -5.31
C GLY A 51 2.67 -0.42 -5.49
N TYR A 52 1.82 -0.52 -4.49
CA TYR A 52 0.48 0.08 -4.49
C TYR A 52 0.53 1.61 -4.66
N SER A 53 1.46 2.28 -3.99
CA SER A 53 1.63 3.73 -4.09
C SER A 53 2.02 4.15 -5.51
N LEU A 54 2.96 3.41 -6.13
CA LEU A 54 3.36 3.64 -7.52
C LEU A 54 2.21 3.39 -8.51
N VAL A 55 1.43 2.32 -8.31
CA VAL A 55 0.25 2.05 -9.12
C VAL A 55 -0.77 3.17 -8.97
N THR A 56 -1.02 3.66 -7.76
CA THR A 56 -1.95 4.77 -7.50
C THR A 56 -1.52 6.05 -8.22
N ILE A 57 -0.23 6.40 -8.16
CA ILE A 57 0.33 7.53 -8.92
C ILE A 57 0.20 7.28 -10.43
N GLY A 58 0.46 6.07 -10.91
CA GLY A 58 0.27 5.69 -12.31
C GLY A 58 -1.18 5.82 -12.79
N THR A 59 -2.15 5.41 -11.97
CA THR A 59 -3.58 5.57 -12.24
C THR A 59 -3.96 7.05 -12.33
N ALA A 60 -3.38 7.91 -11.49
CA ALA A 60 -3.57 9.35 -11.58
C ALA A 60 -3.11 9.92 -12.93
N PHE A 61 -1.95 9.48 -13.43
CA PHE A 61 -1.49 9.87 -14.76
C PHE A 61 -2.42 9.34 -15.85
N ALA A 62 -2.89 8.10 -15.77
CA ALA A 62 -3.80 7.50 -16.75
C ALA A 62 -5.16 8.23 -16.83
N LEU A 63 -5.71 8.69 -15.69
CA LEU A 63 -6.92 9.52 -15.64
C LEU A 63 -6.77 10.87 -16.36
N GLY A 64 -5.53 11.31 -16.62
CA GLY A 64 -5.27 12.49 -17.45
C GLY A 64 -5.56 12.28 -18.93
N TYR A 65 -5.71 11.03 -19.38
CA TYR A 65 -5.82 10.66 -20.79
C TYR A 65 -7.07 9.82 -21.13
N ILE A 66 -7.81 9.32 -20.13
CA ILE A 66 -8.92 8.37 -20.30
C ILE A 66 -10.21 8.99 -19.72
N ASP A 67 -11.29 8.98 -20.50
CA ASP A 67 -12.61 9.52 -20.09
C ASP A 67 -13.41 8.59 -19.14
N GLU A 68 -12.98 7.34 -18.98
CA GLU A 68 -13.63 6.30 -18.17
C GLU A 68 -13.24 6.37 -16.68
N ALA A 69 -13.36 7.57 -16.09
CA ALA A 69 -12.95 7.80 -14.70
C ALA A 69 -13.65 6.87 -13.68
N GLY A 70 -14.91 6.51 -13.92
CA GLY A 70 -15.69 5.65 -13.03
C GLY A 70 -15.13 4.22 -12.87
N LEU A 71 -14.67 3.61 -13.97
CA LEU A 71 -14.07 2.27 -13.94
C LEU A 71 -12.72 2.27 -13.21
N LEU A 72 -11.91 3.31 -13.44
CA LEU A 72 -10.62 3.47 -12.77
C LEU A 72 -10.80 3.69 -11.27
N TRP A 73 -11.79 4.48 -10.84
CA TRP A 73 -12.13 4.64 -9.42
C TRP A 73 -12.59 3.34 -8.76
N ALA A 74 -13.48 2.59 -9.42
CA ALA A 74 -13.94 1.30 -8.92
C ALA A 74 -12.78 0.31 -8.79
N GLY A 75 -11.94 0.20 -9.83
CA GLY A 75 -10.77 -0.67 -9.84
C GLY A 75 -9.74 -0.28 -8.77
N TRP A 76 -9.45 1.01 -8.62
CA TRP A 76 -8.55 1.52 -7.59
C TRP A 76 -9.09 1.25 -6.17
N THR A 77 -10.40 1.38 -5.96
CA THR A 77 -11.03 1.08 -4.67
C THR A 77 -10.88 -0.41 -4.31
N VAL A 78 -11.18 -1.31 -5.25
CA VAL A 78 -11.00 -2.76 -5.05
C VAL A 78 -9.55 -3.09 -4.76
N LEU A 79 -8.61 -2.53 -5.53
CA LEU A 79 -7.18 -2.71 -5.31
C LEU A 79 -6.77 -2.28 -3.91
N THR A 80 -7.28 -1.14 -3.44
CA THR A 80 -7.00 -0.61 -2.09
C THR A 80 -7.44 -1.58 -1.00
N VAL A 81 -8.64 -2.15 -1.13
CA VAL A 81 -9.16 -3.14 -0.19
C VAL A 81 -8.30 -4.42 -0.21
N VAL A 82 -7.93 -4.90 -1.40
CA VAL A 82 -7.09 -6.09 -1.56
C VAL A 82 -5.71 -5.88 -0.93
N VAL A 83 -5.09 -4.73 -1.13
CA VAL A 83 -3.79 -4.41 -0.55
C VAL A 83 -3.87 -4.31 0.97
N ALA A 84 -4.89 -3.64 1.51
CA ALA A 84 -5.09 -3.53 2.95
C ALA A 84 -5.29 -4.90 3.61
N ALA A 85 -6.14 -5.75 3.02
CA ALA A 85 -6.37 -7.11 3.48
C ALA A 85 -5.11 -7.99 3.32
N GLY A 86 -4.39 -7.83 2.22
CA GLY A 86 -3.16 -8.56 1.92
C GLY A 86 -2.05 -8.27 2.92
N VAL A 87 -1.83 -6.99 3.26
CA VAL A 87 -0.83 -6.59 4.28
C VAL A 87 -1.20 -7.15 5.65
N ALA A 88 -2.47 -7.00 6.07
CA ALA A 88 -2.94 -7.52 7.35
C ALA A 88 -2.84 -9.06 7.44
N GLY A 89 -3.26 -9.76 6.39
CA GLY A 89 -3.20 -11.22 6.30
C GLY A 89 -1.78 -11.75 6.24
N PHE A 90 -0.87 -11.05 5.54
CA PHE A 90 0.54 -11.42 5.47
C PHE A 90 1.23 -11.35 6.83
N SER A 91 0.98 -10.28 7.60
CA SER A 91 1.47 -10.16 8.98
C SER A 91 0.96 -11.31 9.85
N ALA A 92 -0.36 -11.58 9.83
CA ALA A 92 -0.95 -12.66 10.60
C ALA A 92 -0.39 -14.06 10.25
N ALA A 93 -0.17 -14.31 8.95
CA ALA A 93 0.39 -15.59 8.48
C ALA A 93 1.85 -15.79 8.93
N ILE A 94 2.65 -14.72 8.93
CA ILE A 94 4.04 -14.78 9.42
C ILE A 94 4.07 -15.04 10.92
N ASP A 95 3.25 -14.33 11.70
CA ASP A 95 3.19 -14.52 13.15
C ASP A 95 2.79 -15.96 13.51
N ALA A 96 1.80 -16.53 12.81
CA ALA A 96 1.39 -17.92 12.98
C ALA A 96 2.53 -18.92 12.69
N SER A 97 3.37 -18.65 11.70
CA SER A 97 4.50 -19.52 11.35
C SER A 97 5.66 -19.51 12.35
N GLN A 98 5.73 -18.52 13.24
CA GLN A 98 6.77 -18.44 14.27
C GLN A 98 6.39 -19.13 15.58
N GLN A 99 5.12 -19.48 15.76
CA GLN A 99 4.61 -20.15 16.97
C GLN A 99 4.56 -21.68 16.86
N SER A 100 4.80 -22.22 15.66
CA SER A 100 4.84 -23.66 15.35
C SER A 100 6.27 -24.21 15.33
#